data_AF-A0A356B1N7-F1
#
_entry.id   AF-A0A356B1N7-F1
#
_cell.length_a   1.000
_cell.length_b   1.000
_cell.length_c   1.000
_cell.angle_alpha   90.00
_cell.angle_beta   90.00
_cell.angle_gamma   90.00
#
_symmetry.space_group_name_H-M   'P 1'
#
loop_
_entity.id
_entity.type
_entity.pdbx_description
1 polymer ?
#
loop_
_entity_poly.entity_id
_entity_poly.type
_entity_poly.pdbx_seq_one_letter_code
_entity_poly.pdbx_strand_id
1 'polypeptide(L)'
;ITRQEMFTLLYNTLKITKQLPEIQEGKPIRTLSDFTDEGQIDLWAKEAMTFLVESGIIKGSDGKLIPKGSSIRAEMAQVLY
;
A
#
# COMPACT_ATOMS: atom_id res chain seq x y z
N ILE A 1 -1.90 8.34 -12.42
CA ILE A 1 -1.24 8.12 -11.10
C ILE A 1 -0.92 6.65 -11.00
N THR A 2 0.33 6.35 -10.70
CA THR A 2 0.83 4.99 -10.48
C THR A 2 0.26 4.42 -9.18
N ARG A 3 0.27 3.08 -9.05
CA ARG A 3 -0.16 2.40 -7.80
C ARG A 3 0.63 2.89 -6.59
N GLN A 4 1.94 3.06 -6.72
CA GLN A 4 2.77 3.56 -5.63
C GLN A 4 2.38 4.99 -5.20
N GLU A 5 2.14 5.90 -6.16
CA GLU A 5 1.69 7.27 -5.84
C GLU A 5 0.31 7.26 -5.17
N MET A 6 -0.60 6.42 -5.65
CA MET A 6 -1.94 6.24 -5.08
C MET A 6 -1.87 5.76 -3.62
N PHE A 7 -1.04 4.75 -3.35
CA PHE A 7 -0.90 4.17 -2.01
C PHE A 7 -0.19 5.12 -1.04
N THR A 8 0.80 5.87 -1.51
CA THR A 8 1.42 6.91 -0.68
C THR A 8 0.43 8.02 -0.32
N LEU A 9 -0.44 8.44 -1.25
CA LEU A 9 -1.51 9.39 -0.94
C LEU A 9 -2.48 8.83 0.11
N LEU A 10 -2.88 7.56 -0.01
CA LEU A 10 -3.73 6.91 0.98
C LEU A 10 -3.06 6.88 2.36
N TYR A 11 -1.81 6.40 2.44
CA TYR A 11 -1.05 6.36 3.68
C TYR A 11 -0.94 7.74 4.34
N ASN A 12 -0.59 8.77 3.57
CA ASN A 12 -0.50 10.13 4.07
C ASN A 12 -1.86 10.65 4.54
N THR A 13 -2.94 10.33 3.82
CA THR A 13 -4.31 10.72 4.23
C THR A 13 -4.67 10.10 5.58
N LEU A 14 -4.50 8.78 5.73
CA LEU A 14 -4.76 8.07 6.99
C LEU A 14 -3.89 8.60 8.15
N LYS A 15 -2.64 8.95 7.86
CA LYS A 15 -1.71 9.54 8.84
C LYS A 15 -2.19 10.91 9.31
N ILE A 16 -2.66 11.76 8.40
CA ILE A 16 -3.16 13.10 8.70
C ILE A 16 -4.49 13.03 9.45
N THR A 17 -5.39 12.11 9.06
CA THR A 17 -6.70 11.93 9.73
C THR A 17 -6.60 11.16 11.04
N LYS A 18 -5.42 10.63 11.40
CA LYS A 18 -5.19 9.74 12.56
C LYS A 18 -6.04 8.47 12.51
N GLN A 19 -6.28 7.96 11.30
CA GLN A 19 -7.04 6.73 11.02
C GLN A 19 -6.12 5.61 10.53
N LEU A 20 -4.81 5.70 10.79
CA LEU A 20 -3.91 4.58 10.52
C LEU A 20 -4.36 3.39 11.38
N PRO A 21 -4.64 2.22 10.77
CA PRO A 21 -4.99 1.04 11.54
C PRO A 21 -3.83 0.64 12.45
N GLU A 22 -4.15 0.20 13.67
CA GLU A 22 -3.16 -0.46 14.51
C GLU A 22 -2.82 -1.81 13.88
N ILE A 23 -1.55 -2.00 13.52
CA ILE A 23 -1.03 -3.30 13.13
C ILE A 23 -0.99 -4.11 14.42
N GLN A 24 -1.90 -5.08 14.56
CA GLN A 24 -1.95 -5.95 15.74
C GLN A 24 -0.59 -6.61 15.93
N GLU A 25 -0.07 -6.63 17.17
CA GLU A 25 1.17 -7.32 17.51
C GLU A 25 1.06 -8.81 17.22
N GLY A 26 1.54 -9.19 16.05
CA GLY A 26 1.50 -10.52 15.46
C GLY A 26 2.17 -10.42 14.09
N LYS A 27 2.72 -11.52 13.58
CA LYS A 27 3.40 -11.52 12.27
C LYS A 27 2.49 -10.88 11.22
N PRO A 28 3.01 -9.93 10.40
CA PRO A 28 2.22 -9.36 9.32
C PRO A 28 1.77 -10.47 8.38
N ILE A 29 0.53 -10.40 7.90
CA ILE A 29 -0.07 -11.42 7.02
C ILE A 29 0.79 -11.58 5.75
N ARG A 30 1.36 -10.47 5.27
CA ARG A 30 2.34 -10.39 4.18
C ARG A 30 3.34 -9.27 4.44
N THR A 31 4.53 -9.39 3.87
CA THR A 31 5.58 -8.37 3.84
C THR A 31 5.88 -7.97 2.40
N LEU A 32 6.57 -6.84 2.18
CA LEU A 32 6.96 -6.44 0.82
C LEU A 32 7.78 -7.51 0.10
N SER A 33 8.59 -8.26 0.84
CA SER A 33 9.45 -9.31 0.29
C SER A 33 8.71 -10.54 -0.22
N ASP A 34 7.40 -10.64 0.05
CA ASP A 34 6.55 -11.65 -0.58
C ASP A 34 6.21 -11.32 -2.04
N PHE A 35 6.53 -10.10 -2.52
CA PHE A 35 6.20 -9.63 -3.85
C PHE A 35 7.42 -9.58 -4.77
N THR A 36 7.27 -10.20 -5.94
CA THR A 36 8.36 -10.32 -6.93
C THR A 36 8.82 -9.00 -7.54
N ASP A 37 8.00 -7.96 -7.42
CA ASP A 37 8.21 -6.62 -7.96
C ASP A 37 8.50 -5.57 -6.89
N GLU A 38 8.86 -5.98 -5.65
CA GLU A 38 9.25 -5.04 -4.59
C GLU A 38 10.39 -4.11 -5.02
N GLY A 39 11.32 -4.60 -5.85
CA GLY A 39 12.44 -3.82 -6.38
C GLY A 39 12.04 -2.72 -7.36
N GLN A 40 10.77 -2.70 -7.80
CA GLN A 40 10.22 -1.63 -8.63
C GLN A 40 9.60 -0.49 -7.81
N ILE A 41 9.47 -0.66 -6.49
CA ILE A 41 8.97 0.36 -5.59
C ILE A 41 10.06 1.42 -5.38
N ASP A 42 9.73 2.67 -5.63
CA ASP A 42 10.66 3.76 -5.36
C ASP A 42 10.86 3.96 -3.84
N LEU A 43 12.05 4.39 -3.43
CA LEU A 43 12.42 4.53 -2.01
C LEU A 43 11.43 5.37 -1.20
N TRP A 44 10.88 6.44 -1.80
CA TRP A 44 9.91 7.33 -1.16
C TRP A 44 8.54 6.68 -0.92
N ALA A 45 8.18 5.66 -1.70
CA ALA A 45 6.92 4.93 -1.57
C ALA A 45 7.04 3.72 -0.65
N LYS A 46 8.27 3.28 -0.34
CA LYS A 46 8.53 2.03 0.38
C LYS A 46 7.86 1.98 1.75
N GLU A 47 7.97 3.05 2.55
CA GLU A 47 7.33 3.12 3.88
C GLU A 47 5.81 2.93 3.78
N ALA A 48 5.16 3.72 2.91
CA ALA A 48 3.72 3.66 2.71
C ALA A 48 3.26 2.28 2.23
N MET A 49 3.97 1.70 1.25
CA MET A 49 3.63 0.40 0.71
C MET A 49 3.86 -0.73 1.72
N THR A 50 4.95 -0.68 2.50
CA THR A 50 5.18 -1.63 3.61
C THR A 50 4.02 -1.61 4.58
N PHE A 51 3.68 -0.43 5.10
CA PHE A 51 2.63 -0.31 6.10
C PHE A 51 1.28 -0.84 5.57
N LEU A 52 0.92 -0.48 4.34
CA LEU A 52 -0.36 -0.88 3.75
C LEU A 52 -0.41 -2.39 3.42
N VAL A 53 0.72 -3.01 3.14
CA VAL A 53 0.82 -4.48 2.96
C VAL A 53 0.75 -5.20 4.31
N GLU A 54 1.50 -4.73 5.31
CA GLU A 54 1.54 -5.34 6.64
C GLU A 54 0.21 -5.21 7.39
N SER A 55 -0.49 -4.08 7.22
CA SER A 55 -1.86 -3.87 7.72
C SER A 55 -2.93 -4.64 6.94
N GLY A 56 -2.55 -5.31 5.84
CA GLY A 56 -3.48 -6.10 5.01
C GLY A 56 -4.44 -5.28 4.15
N ILE A 57 -4.29 -3.96 4.10
CA ILE A 57 -5.06 -3.06 3.22
C ILE A 57 -4.75 -3.37 1.75
N ILE A 58 -3.48 -3.64 1.44
CA ILE A 58 -3.04 -4.03 0.10
C ILE A 58 -2.63 -5.49 0.11
N LYS A 59 -3.25 -6.28 -0.77
CA LYS A 59 -2.94 -7.71 -0.94
C LYS A 59 -2.11 -8.01 -2.18
N GLY A 60 -2.02 -7.05 -3.11
CA GLY A 60 -1.49 -7.28 -4.46
C GLY A 60 -2.33 -8.27 -5.28
N SER A 61 -1.84 -8.62 -6.45
CA SER A 61 -2.43 -9.65 -7.33
C SER A 61 -1.33 -10.52 -7.89
N ASP A 62 -1.50 -11.84 -7.87
CA ASP A 62 -0.57 -12.80 -8.46
C ASP A 62 0.89 -12.62 -7.99
N GLY A 63 1.09 -12.37 -6.69
CA GLY A 63 2.43 -12.14 -6.10
C GLY A 63 3.09 -10.83 -6.55
N LYS A 64 2.31 -9.86 -7.04
CA LYS A 64 2.80 -8.55 -7.51
C LYS A 64 1.99 -7.38 -6.93
N LEU A 65 2.66 -6.25 -6.72
CA LEU A 65 2.05 -4.98 -6.29
C LEU A 65 1.83 -4.02 -7.46
N ILE A 66 2.54 -4.23 -8.56
CA ILE A 66 2.57 -3.48 -9.81
C ILE A 66 2.76 -1.97 -9.52
N PRO A 67 3.80 -1.57 -8.76
CA PRO A 67 3.91 -0.21 -8.21
C PRO A 67 3.87 0.89 -9.29
N LYS A 68 4.45 0.63 -10.46
CA LYS A 68 4.48 1.54 -11.61
C LYS A 68 3.26 1.42 -12.54
N GLY A 69 2.37 0.47 -12.27
CA GLY A 69 1.13 0.28 -13.02
C GLY A 69 0.18 1.44 -12.82
N SER A 70 -0.67 1.70 -13.81
CA SER A 70 -1.71 2.72 -13.70
C SER A 70 -2.83 2.23 -12.78
N SER A 71 -3.25 3.09 -11.86
CA SER A 71 -4.41 2.87 -11.01
C SER A 71 -5.65 3.59 -11.54
N ILE A 72 -6.80 2.91 -11.51
CA ILE A 72 -8.11 3.55 -11.76
C ILE A 72 -8.57 4.28 -10.50
N ARG A 73 -8.84 5.59 -10.63
CA ARG A 73 -9.23 6.50 -9.54
C ARG A 73 -10.43 6.00 -8.71
N ALA A 74 -11.26 5.13 -9.28
CA ALA A 74 -12.42 4.54 -8.61
C ALA A 74 -12.05 3.72 -7.36
N GLU A 75 -10.87 3.08 -7.33
CA GLU A 75 -10.44 2.30 -6.16
C GLU A 75 -10.07 3.20 -4.96
N MET A 76 -9.72 4.48 -5.17
CA MET A 76 -9.43 5.40 -4.06
C MET A 76 -10.69 5.92 -3.37
N ALA A 77 -11.79 6.11 -4.11
CA ALA A 77 -13.02 6.65 -3.56
C ALA A 77 -13.66 5.71 -2.53
N GLN A 78 -13.46 4.39 -2.70
CA GLN A 78 -14.03 3.39 -1.81
C GLN A 78 -13.24 3.14 -0.53
N VAL A 79 -11.99 3.63 -0.46
CA VAL A 79 -11.20 3.61 0.79
C VAL A 79 -11.42 4.90 1.61
N LEU A 80 -11.87 5.97 0.96
CA LEU A 80 -12.06 7.30 1.57
C LEU A 80 -13.52 7.62 1.95
N TYR A 81 -14.47 6.72 1.66
CA TYR A 81 -15.88 6.86 2.00
C TYR A 81 -16.32 5.69 2.89
#